data_AF-A0AAN8RUB1-F1
#
_entry.id   AF-A0AAN8RUB1-F1
#
_cell.length_a   1.000
_cell.length_b   1.000
_cell.length_c   1.000
_cell.angle_alpha   90.00
_cell.angle_beta   90.00
_cell.angle_gamma   90.00
#
_symmetry.space_group_name_H-M   'P 1'
#
loop_
_entity.id
_entity.type
_entity.pdbx_description
1 polymer ?
#
loop_
_entity_poly.entity_id
_entity_poly.type
_entity_poly.pdbx_seq_one_letter_code
_entity_poly.pdbx_strand_id
1 'polypeptide(L)'
;MRLKKFSLQLDPLPATYAPSNKWSNKDMDPVPLDMRTWRWWHIVAYWISDAFNVPTWQLASAMIAVGLGFKASIAAIVVGQLFISIPMTLHGYIGAKLHIPFPVLARSSFGFYFSYFAIVSRVILACFWFGIQTTTGGNCVREMIKAIWPSFASFPNNLPASSGATSQSMLCYFIYWVIQFPFLLVHPSKIRYLFILKSILTPICGISLMAWAFHKTGGGPIFSNPATLTGSAAAWQWLTGLNSVLGQWSTLAINIGDFTRYARGPREQYIQPFVIPLAFTFIAFMGISVTSASKIIYGEYHWDPLQIIALWGNSPGERAARFWCAFSFTLATLGTNIAANSISAGNDFNALLPRYLNIRRGSILCAFIGGWVLVPWYILASAPRFLGFAGGYTVFLAPIAGVMSSDFYLVKKRKVSVPAMYRPKSIYSYWHGINWRALAAMLVGCIPCFPGFLRNINPSIGNRNVTYMFSISWLYGYFITAAVYWALSKLFPDTRSLLDSMIYEDDDVDNIQDHESIEGVGSDGALEKRDESTPKGVEAGFN
;
A
#
# COMPACT_ATOMS: atom_id res chain seq x y z
N MET A 1 -46.10 -2.79 -2.74
CA MET A 1 -44.65 -2.56 -2.54
C MET A 1 -43.88 -3.39 -3.59
N ARG A 2 -43.53 -2.79 -4.74
CA ARG A 2 -42.78 -3.51 -5.80
C ARG A 2 -41.35 -3.70 -5.32
N LEU A 3 -40.94 -4.95 -5.08
CA LEU A 3 -39.53 -5.30 -4.88
C LEU A 3 -38.73 -4.76 -6.07
N LYS A 4 -37.77 -3.86 -5.81
CA LYS A 4 -36.82 -3.42 -6.84
C LYS A 4 -36.21 -4.69 -7.46
N LYS A 5 -36.28 -4.82 -8.79
CA LYS A 5 -35.59 -5.91 -9.51
C LYS A 5 -34.14 -5.93 -9.04
N PHE A 6 -33.67 -7.08 -8.58
CA PHE A 6 -32.29 -7.26 -8.14
C PHE A 6 -31.35 -6.82 -9.28
N SER A 7 -30.55 -5.79 -9.02
CA SER A 7 -29.57 -5.26 -9.96
C SER A 7 -28.20 -5.25 -9.30
N LEU A 8 -27.23 -5.89 -9.95
CA LEU A 8 -25.83 -5.85 -9.57
C LEU A 8 -25.21 -4.48 -9.86
N GLN A 9 -25.78 -3.70 -10.77
CA GLN A 9 -25.34 -2.36 -11.06
C GLN A 9 -25.62 -1.44 -9.87
N LEU A 10 -24.63 -0.62 -9.51
CA LEU A 10 -24.85 0.43 -8.53
C LEU A 10 -25.80 1.47 -9.15
N ASP A 11 -26.65 2.08 -8.33
CA ASP A 11 -27.28 3.38 -8.62
C ASP A 11 -26.39 4.48 -7.99
N PRO A 12 -25.13 4.72 -8.45
CA PRO A 12 -24.30 5.74 -7.84
C PRO A 12 -24.82 7.11 -8.24
N LEU A 13 -24.59 8.10 -7.37
CA LEU A 13 -24.59 9.49 -7.80
C LEU A 13 -23.61 9.63 -8.98
N PRO A 14 -23.98 10.35 -10.06
CA PRO A 14 -23.12 10.52 -11.22
C PRO A 14 -21.76 11.08 -10.79
N ALA A 15 -20.68 10.53 -11.36
CA ALA A 15 -19.33 11.05 -11.14
C ALA A 15 -19.24 12.50 -11.65
N THR A 16 -18.52 13.36 -10.93
CA THR A 16 -18.44 14.81 -11.25
C THR A 16 -17.90 15.06 -12.66
N TYR A 17 -16.85 14.35 -13.08
CA TYR A 17 -16.11 14.65 -14.32
C TYR A 17 -16.25 13.62 -15.44
N ALA A 18 -16.70 12.40 -15.11
CA ALA A 18 -16.72 11.31 -16.07
C ALA A 18 -17.97 11.37 -16.96
N PRO A 19 -17.87 11.08 -18.27
CA PRO A 19 -19.01 11.19 -19.19
C PRO A 19 -20.09 10.12 -18.94
N SER A 20 -19.77 9.07 -18.18
CA SER A 20 -20.75 8.09 -17.72
C SER A 20 -20.21 7.29 -16.52
N ASN A 21 -21.12 6.65 -15.79
CA ASN A 21 -20.82 5.72 -14.68
C ASN A 21 -20.03 4.46 -15.13
N LYS A 22 -19.72 4.32 -16.43
CA LYS A 22 -18.82 3.28 -16.95
C LYS A 22 -17.36 3.53 -16.56
N TRP A 23 -16.96 4.78 -16.33
CA TRP A 23 -15.54 5.17 -16.24
C TRP A 23 -15.11 5.68 -14.85
N SER A 24 -16.08 6.10 -14.03
CA SER A 24 -15.87 6.56 -12.66
C SER A 24 -17.18 6.48 -11.87
N ASN A 25 -17.09 6.68 -10.55
CA ASN A 25 -18.21 6.95 -9.67
C ASN A 25 -17.78 7.89 -8.53
N LYS A 26 -18.73 8.31 -7.69
CA LYS A 26 -18.50 9.24 -6.58
C LYS A 26 -17.35 8.89 -5.63
N ASP A 27 -17.04 7.61 -5.43
CA ASP A 27 -15.95 7.18 -4.53
C ASP A 27 -14.54 7.49 -5.13
N MET A 28 -14.47 7.73 -6.44
CA MET A 28 -13.25 8.09 -7.15
C MET A 28 -13.06 9.59 -7.31
N ASP A 29 -14.12 10.39 -7.17
CA ASP A 29 -14.08 11.85 -7.37
C ASP A 29 -13.15 12.54 -6.34
N PRO A 30 -12.68 13.76 -6.63
CA PRO A 30 -11.87 14.52 -5.68
C PRO A 30 -12.60 14.70 -4.35
N VAL A 31 -11.87 14.55 -3.25
CA VAL A 31 -12.46 14.67 -1.91
C VAL A 31 -12.95 16.11 -1.67
N PRO A 32 -14.22 16.32 -1.27
CA PRO A 32 -14.77 17.64 -0.92
C PRO A 32 -14.08 18.30 0.29
N LEU A 33 -14.14 19.63 0.39
CA LEU A 33 -13.44 20.41 1.42
C LEU A 33 -13.82 20.02 2.86
N ASP A 34 -15.09 19.74 3.12
CA ASP A 34 -15.60 19.32 4.43
C ASP A 34 -15.06 17.96 4.89
N MET A 35 -14.65 17.11 3.94
CA MET A 35 -14.05 15.79 4.21
C MET A 35 -12.51 15.83 4.34
N ARG A 36 -11.86 16.93 3.97
CA ARG A 36 -10.40 17.15 4.08
C ARG A 36 -9.99 17.49 5.51
N THR A 37 -10.06 16.50 6.39
CA THR A 37 -9.93 16.68 7.84
C THR A 37 -8.54 16.35 8.39
N TRP A 38 -7.70 15.62 7.65
CA TRP A 38 -6.42 15.14 8.17
C TRP A 38 -5.39 16.28 8.23
N ARG A 39 -4.64 16.29 9.33
CA ARG A 39 -3.53 17.21 9.62
C ARG A 39 -2.25 16.41 9.90
N TRP A 40 -1.10 17.06 10.02
CA TRP A 40 0.21 16.39 10.14
C TRP A 40 0.26 15.35 11.27
N TRP A 41 -0.37 15.61 12.42
CA TRP A 41 -0.38 14.66 13.53
C TRP A 41 -1.26 13.43 13.25
N HIS A 42 -2.26 13.53 12.37
CA HIS A 42 -3.01 12.36 11.89
C HIS A 42 -2.13 11.49 10.99
N ILE A 43 -1.26 12.10 10.18
CA ILE A 43 -0.25 11.37 9.38
C ILE A 43 0.77 10.68 10.30
N VAL A 44 1.23 11.36 11.36
CA VAL A 44 2.10 10.75 12.38
C VAL A 44 1.40 9.58 13.07
N ALA A 45 0.17 9.77 13.54
CA ALA A 45 -0.61 8.72 14.20
C ALA A 45 -0.88 7.53 13.26
N TYR A 46 -1.15 7.80 11.97
CA TYR A 46 -1.27 6.78 10.94
C TYR A 46 0.01 5.97 10.83
N TRP A 47 1.18 6.61 10.68
CA TRP A 47 2.44 5.90 10.54
C TRP A 47 2.87 5.15 11.80
N ILE A 48 2.64 5.71 13.00
CA ILE A 48 2.88 4.97 14.24
C ILE A 48 1.96 3.74 14.28
N SER A 49 0.66 3.92 14.03
CA SER A 49 -0.28 2.82 14.01
C SER A 49 0.16 1.75 13.01
N ASP A 50 0.43 2.15 11.77
CA ASP A 50 0.79 1.23 10.69
C ASP A 50 2.14 0.56 10.95
N ALA A 51 3.12 1.27 11.51
CA ALA A 51 4.41 0.68 11.84
C ALA A 51 4.29 -0.46 12.85
N PHE A 52 3.40 -0.31 13.86
CA PHE A 52 3.13 -1.36 14.85
C PHE A 52 2.20 -2.45 14.29
N ASN A 53 2.76 -3.24 13.38
CA ASN A 53 2.15 -4.43 12.82
C ASN A 53 3.14 -5.62 12.85
N VAL A 54 2.59 -6.84 12.78
CA VAL A 54 3.38 -8.08 12.87
C VAL A 54 4.30 -8.28 11.65
N PRO A 55 3.90 -8.05 10.40
CA PRO A 55 4.82 -8.09 9.26
C PRO A 55 6.07 -7.21 9.37
N THR A 56 5.98 -5.99 9.91
CA THR A 56 7.16 -5.11 10.13
C THR A 56 8.16 -5.78 11.06
N TRP A 57 7.66 -6.38 12.13
CA TRP A 57 8.44 -7.13 13.10
C TRP A 57 9.10 -8.34 12.44
N GLN A 58 8.30 -9.16 11.76
CA GLN A 58 8.73 -10.37 11.05
C GLN A 58 9.81 -10.07 10.01
N LEU A 59 9.72 -8.96 9.27
CA LEU A 59 10.74 -8.55 8.30
C LEU A 59 12.10 -8.36 8.97
N ALA A 60 12.14 -7.60 10.06
CA ALA A 60 13.37 -7.32 10.79
C ALA A 60 13.95 -8.59 11.43
N SER A 61 13.07 -9.38 12.04
CA SER A 61 13.40 -10.68 12.64
C SER A 61 13.91 -11.70 11.63
N ALA A 62 13.33 -11.74 10.42
CA ALA A 62 13.72 -12.66 9.37
C ALA A 62 15.16 -12.42 8.89
N MET A 63 15.64 -11.17 8.88
CA MET A 63 17.01 -10.83 8.47
C MET A 63 18.08 -11.50 9.34
N ILE A 64 17.89 -11.50 10.66
CA ILE A 64 18.83 -12.18 11.57
C ILE A 64 18.66 -13.70 11.50
N ALA A 65 17.43 -14.20 11.30
CA ALA A 65 17.17 -15.62 11.15
C ALA A 65 17.82 -16.21 9.89
N VAL A 66 17.98 -15.43 8.82
CA VAL A 66 18.71 -15.83 7.60
C VAL A 66 20.21 -15.57 7.65
N GLY A 67 20.74 -15.13 8.80
CA GLY A 67 22.19 -15.13 9.07
C GLY A 67 22.89 -13.77 9.06
N LEU A 68 22.15 -12.66 8.92
CA LEU A 68 22.73 -11.33 9.08
C LEU A 68 22.95 -11.00 10.57
N GLY A 69 24.01 -10.27 10.86
CA GLY A 69 24.24 -9.75 12.22
C GLY A 69 23.25 -8.65 12.61
N PHE A 70 23.16 -8.38 13.92
CA PHE A 70 22.29 -7.34 14.48
C PHE A 70 22.48 -5.97 13.80
N LYS A 71 23.73 -5.48 13.76
CA LYS A 71 24.07 -4.15 13.22
C LYS A 71 23.74 -4.04 11.73
N ALA A 72 24.08 -5.07 10.96
CA ALA A 72 23.83 -5.13 9.52
C ALA A 72 22.32 -5.12 9.23
N SER A 73 21.53 -5.86 10.01
CA SER A 73 20.07 -5.92 9.85
C SER A 73 19.41 -4.58 10.14
N ILE A 74 19.76 -3.92 11.26
CA ILE A 74 19.26 -2.58 11.57
C ILE A 74 19.67 -1.57 10.48
N ALA A 75 20.93 -1.61 10.01
CA ALA A 75 21.39 -0.72 8.96
C ALA A 75 20.60 -0.92 7.65
N ALA A 76 20.30 -2.16 7.24
CA ALA A 76 19.47 -2.43 6.06
C ALA A 76 18.08 -1.79 6.19
N ILE A 77 17.50 -1.85 7.39
CA ILE A 77 16.17 -1.31 7.66
C ILE A 77 16.19 0.21 7.64
N VAL A 78 17.14 0.85 8.33
CA VAL A 78 17.28 2.32 8.33
C VAL A 78 17.43 2.83 6.89
N VAL A 79 18.34 2.22 6.11
CA VAL A 79 18.56 2.59 4.72
C VAL A 79 17.29 2.38 3.88
N GLY A 80 16.64 1.22 4.00
CA GLY A 80 15.40 0.92 3.28
C GLY A 80 14.27 1.89 3.61
N GLN A 81 14.10 2.23 4.89
CA GLN A 81 13.07 3.16 5.33
C GLN A 81 13.33 4.59 4.86
N LEU A 82 14.61 5.03 4.82
CA LEU A 82 14.99 6.31 4.23
C LEU A 82 14.63 6.35 2.74
N PHE A 83 15.00 5.33 1.98
CA PHE A 83 14.72 5.27 0.54
C PHE A 83 13.23 5.19 0.23
N ILE A 84 12.45 4.36 0.93
CA ILE A 84 11.00 4.23 0.66
C ILE A 84 10.22 5.47 1.08
N SER A 85 10.69 6.21 2.10
CA SER A 85 10.03 7.44 2.55
C SER A 85 9.98 8.51 1.45
N ILE A 86 10.90 8.47 0.47
CA ILE A 86 10.97 9.41 -0.65
C ILE A 86 9.73 9.28 -1.55
N PRO A 87 9.49 8.17 -2.30
CA PRO A 87 8.29 8.05 -3.12
C PRO A 87 7.01 8.10 -2.31
N MET A 88 7.01 7.59 -1.06
CA MET A 88 5.86 7.70 -0.17
C MET A 88 5.47 9.16 0.09
N THR A 89 6.44 10.03 0.29
CA THR A 89 6.19 11.47 0.51
C THR A 89 5.84 12.19 -0.77
N LEU A 90 6.50 11.86 -1.88
CA LEU A 90 6.20 12.42 -3.19
C LEU A 90 4.75 12.10 -3.61
N HIS A 91 4.33 10.83 -3.55
CA HIS A 91 2.96 10.47 -3.90
C HIS A 91 1.95 10.90 -2.84
N GLY A 92 2.34 10.93 -1.56
CA GLY A 92 1.53 11.50 -0.48
C GLY A 92 1.19 12.97 -0.75
N TYR A 93 2.17 13.76 -1.20
CA TYR A 93 1.97 15.14 -1.62
C TYR A 93 0.97 15.25 -2.78
N ILE A 94 1.07 14.39 -3.79
CA ILE A 94 0.15 14.43 -4.94
C ILE A 94 -1.29 14.16 -4.48
N GLY A 95 -1.51 13.13 -3.67
CA GLY A 95 -2.83 12.85 -3.09
C GLY A 95 -3.38 14.01 -2.29
N ALA A 96 -2.55 14.64 -1.44
CA ALA A 96 -2.95 15.80 -0.63
C ALA A 96 -3.11 17.11 -1.42
N LYS A 97 -2.57 17.19 -2.64
CA LYS A 97 -2.67 18.36 -3.52
C LYS A 97 -3.85 18.27 -4.47
N LEU A 98 -4.08 17.10 -5.06
CA LEU A 98 -5.12 16.86 -6.06
C LEU A 98 -6.40 16.28 -5.47
N HIS A 99 -6.33 15.71 -4.26
CA HIS A 99 -7.45 15.07 -3.58
C HIS A 99 -8.09 13.88 -4.33
N ILE A 100 -7.35 13.25 -5.23
CA ILE A 100 -7.77 12.08 -6.02
C ILE A 100 -7.05 10.80 -5.54
N PRO A 101 -7.64 9.61 -5.76
CA PRO A 101 -7.02 8.34 -5.42
C PRO A 101 -5.99 7.90 -6.47
N PHE A 102 -5.16 6.91 -6.11
CA PHE A 102 -4.10 6.37 -6.97
C PHE A 102 -4.58 5.94 -8.37
N PRO A 103 -5.71 5.21 -8.53
CA PRO A 103 -6.13 4.75 -9.85
C PRO A 103 -6.44 5.88 -10.83
N VAL A 104 -6.90 7.03 -10.34
CA VAL A 104 -7.16 8.22 -11.17
C VAL A 104 -5.84 8.86 -11.56
N LEU A 105 -4.93 9.06 -10.58
CA LEU A 105 -3.61 9.63 -10.82
C LEU A 105 -2.81 8.81 -11.85
N ALA A 106 -2.88 7.47 -11.79
CA ALA A 106 -2.15 6.60 -12.72
C ALA A 106 -2.51 6.87 -14.19
N ARG A 107 -3.71 7.40 -14.49
CA ARG A 107 -4.16 7.71 -15.86
C ARG A 107 -3.36 8.85 -16.48
N SER A 108 -2.88 9.82 -15.69
CA SER A 108 -2.07 10.91 -16.23
C SER A 108 -0.68 10.44 -16.67
N SER A 109 -0.13 9.41 -16.03
CA SER A 109 1.23 8.95 -16.34
C SER A 109 1.26 7.81 -17.34
N PHE A 110 0.38 6.82 -17.19
CA PHE A 110 0.35 5.64 -18.05
C PHE A 110 -0.57 5.80 -19.26
N GLY A 111 -1.48 6.77 -19.23
CA GLY A 111 -2.61 6.85 -20.15
C GLY A 111 -3.81 6.06 -19.64
N PHE A 112 -4.98 6.39 -20.18
CA PHE A 112 -6.26 5.93 -19.63
C PHE A 112 -6.43 4.40 -19.58
N TYR A 113 -5.95 3.66 -20.59
CA TYR A 113 -6.07 2.20 -20.63
C TYR A 113 -4.85 1.50 -20.02
N PHE A 114 -3.64 1.99 -20.28
CA PHE A 114 -2.45 1.35 -19.73
C PHE A 114 -2.32 1.56 -18.20
N SER A 115 -3.00 2.55 -17.61
CA SER A 115 -3.10 2.64 -16.14
C SER A 115 -3.73 1.41 -15.49
N TYR A 116 -4.56 0.64 -16.21
CA TYR A 116 -5.09 -0.62 -15.67
C TYR A 116 -4.00 -1.63 -15.34
N PHE A 117 -2.87 -1.62 -16.05
CA PHE A 117 -1.72 -2.46 -15.69
C PHE A 117 -1.21 -2.13 -14.28
N ALA A 118 -1.07 -0.84 -13.95
CA ALA A 118 -0.63 -0.39 -12.63
C ALA A 118 -1.66 -0.73 -11.54
N ILE A 119 -2.96 -0.51 -11.84
CA ILE A 119 -4.07 -0.80 -10.92
C ILE A 119 -4.17 -2.29 -10.61
N VAL A 120 -4.10 -3.16 -11.64
CA VAL A 120 -4.15 -4.62 -11.49
C VAL A 120 -2.94 -5.13 -10.71
N SER A 121 -1.73 -4.67 -11.04
CA SER A 121 -0.51 -5.07 -10.32
C SER A 121 -0.61 -4.75 -8.82
N ARG A 122 -1.21 -3.60 -8.51
CA ARG A 122 -1.36 -3.11 -7.14
C ARG A 122 -2.47 -3.85 -6.37
N VAL A 123 -3.64 -4.12 -6.99
CA VAL A 123 -4.77 -4.79 -6.31
C VAL A 123 -4.47 -6.25 -5.98
N ILE A 124 -3.71 -6.94 -6.86
CA ILE A 124 -3.25 -8.31 -6.60
C ILE A 124 -2.45 -8.35 -5.30
N LEU A 125 -1.50 -7.41 -5.13
CA LEU A 125 -0.67 -7.37 -3.94
C LEU A 125 -1.46 -6.95 -2.70
N ALA A 126 -2.43 -6.04 -2.83
CA ALA A 126 -3.35 -5.72 -1.73
C ALA A 126 -4.12 -6.96 -1.25
N CYS A 127 -4.56 -7.83 -2.16
CA CYS A 127 -5.22 -9.09 -1.80
C CYS A 127 -4.27 -10.08 -1.12
N PHE A 128 -3.01 -10.20 -1.57
CA PHE A 128 -2.03 -11.06 -0.89
C PHE A 128 -1.72 -10.56 0.53
N TRP A 129 -1.44 -9.27 0.70
CA TRP A 129 -1.23 -8.70 2.03
C TRP A 129 -2.46 -8.83 2.90
N PHE A 130 -3.65 -8.74 2.31
CA PHE A 130 -4.88 -9.00 3.04
C PHE A 130 -4.91 -10.40 3.61
N GLY A 131 -4.65 -11.40 2.78
CA GLY A 131 -4.58 -12.80 3.20
C GLY A 131 -3.50 -13.08 4.24
N ILE A 132 -2.29 -12.55 4.05
CA ILE A 132 -1.17 -12.69 4.99
C ILE A 132 -1.57 -12.16 6.37
N GLN A 133 -2.19 -10.98 6.41
CA GLN A 133 -2.67 -10.41 7.67
C GLN A 133 -3.82 -11.24 8.25
N THR A 134 -4.75 -11.76 7.45
CA THR A 134 -5.77 -12.68 7.95
C THR A 134 -5.17 -13.96 8.54
N THR A 135 -4.09 -14.50 7.95
CA THR A 135 -3.38 -15.67 8.52
C THR A 135 -2.75 -15.33 9.86
N THR A 136 -2.06 -14.19 9.94
CA THR A 136 -1.47 -13.71 11.19
C THR A 136 -2.55 -13.53 12.27
N GLY A 137 -3.68 -12.92 11.93
CA GLY A 137 -4.81 -12.75 12.85
C GLY A 137 -5.40 -14.09 13.31
N GLY A 138 -5.54 -15.07 12.42
CA GLY A 138 -5.93 -16.43 12.75
C GLY A 138 -4.93 -17.12 13.70
N ASN A 139 -3.63 -16.92 13.49
CA ASN A 139 -2.61 -17.39 14.42
C ASN A 139 -2.74 -16.72 15.79
N CYS A 140 -3.01 -15.41 15.86
CA CYS A 140 -3.28 -14.74 17.14
C CYS A 140 -4.48 -15.34 17.87
N VAL A 141 -5.59 -15.58 17.16
CA VAL A 141 -6.79 -16.23 17.74
C VAL A 141 -6.46 -17.62 18.26
N ARG A 142 -5.63 -18.40 17.56
CA ARG A 142 -5.16 -19.71 18.04
C ARG A 142 -4.42 -19.57 19.37
N GLU A 143 -3.52 -18.61 19.48
CA GLU A 143 -2.76 -18.38 20.70
C GLU A 143 -3.65 -17.92 21.87
N MET A 144 -4.67 -17.09 21.61
CA MET A 144 -5.68 -16.71 22.59
C MET A 144 -6.49 -17.91 23.09
N ILE A 145 -6.98 -18.77 22.18
CA ILE A 145 -7.76 -19.95 22.54
C ILE A 145 -6.90 -20.93 23.34
N LYS A 146 -5.64 -21.16 22.96
CA LYS A 146 -4.70 -22.01 23.73
C LYS A 146 -4.42 -21.44 25.12
N ALA A 147 -4.39 -20.12 25.27
CA ALA A 147 -4.22 -19.49 26.57
C ALA A 147 -5.45 -19.69 27.49
N ILE A 148 -6.66 -19.60 26.96
CA ILE A 148 -7.91 -19.84 27.73
C ILE A 148 -8.08 -21.34 28.01
N TRP A 149 -7.90 -22.18 27.00
CA TRP A 149 -8.07 -23.63 27.05
C TRP A 149 -6.81 -24.34 26.54
N PRO A 150 -5.89 -24.72 27.43
CA PRO A 150 -4.67 -25.42 27.04
C PRO A 150 -4.91 -26.74 26.28
N SER A 151 -6.04 -27.42 26.55
CA SER A 151 -6.48 -28.62 25.82
C SER A 151 -6.68 -28.38 24.33
N PHE A 152 -6.90 -27.15 23.89
CA PHE A 152 -6.97 -26.82 22.48
C PHE A 152 -5.64 -27.06 21.76
N ALA A 153 -4.51 -27.13 22.47
CA ALA A 153 -3.22 -27.47 21.88
C ALA A 153 -3.21 -28.85 21.22
N SER A 154 -4.02 -29.80 21.70
CA SER A 154 -4.15 -31.16 21.17
C SER A 154 -5.35 -31.33 20.23
N PHE A 155 -5.79 -30.25 19.56
CA PHE A 155 -6.91 -30.30 18.63
C PHE A 155 -6.61 -31.27 17.45
N PRO A 156 -7.49 -32.24 17.15
CA PRO A 156 -7.25 -33.22 16.08
C PRO A 156 -7.03 -32.57 14.72
N ASN A 157 -6.02 -33.03 13.98
CA ASN A 157 -5.76 -32.56 12.63
C ASN A 157 -6.31 -33.55 11.59
N ASN A 158 -7.32 -33.12 10.84
CA ASN A 158 -7.94 -33.87 9.73
C ASN A 158 -7.46 -33.38 8.35
N LEU A 159 -6.54 -32.41 8.29
CA LEU A 159 -6.01 -31.89 7.03
C LEU A 159 -4.71 -32.60 6.65
N PRO A 160 -4.49 -32.87 5.35
CA PRO A 160 -3.24 -33.45 4.89
C PRO A 160 -2.08 -32.46 5.10
N ALA A 161 -0.87 -32.98 5.29
CA ALA A 161 0.34 -32.17 5.46
C ALA A 161 0.61 -31.26 4.25
N SER A 162 0.16 -31.67 3.05
CA SER A 162 0.27 -30.87 1.83
C SER A 162 -0.49 -29.55 1.90
N SER A 163 -1.51 -29.42 2.76
CA SER A 163 -2.37 -28.22 2.84
C SER A 163 -1.65 -26.97 3.41
N GLY A 164 -0.46 -27.15 3.99
CA GLY A 164 0.30 -26.06 4.60
C GLY A 164 -0.32 -25.49 5.87
N ALA A 165 -1.39 -26.10 6.39
CA ALA A 165 -2.13 -25.66 7.56
C ALA A 165 -2.68 -26.86 8.37
N THR A 166 -2.92 -26.66 9.66
CA THR A 166 -3.61 -27.64 10.51
C THR A 166 -5.10 -27.31 10.63
N SER A 167 -5.94 -28.30 10.92
CA SER A 167 -7.38 -28.08 11.18
C SER A 167 -7.61 -27.04 12.27
N GLN A 168 -6.77 -27.08 13.31
CA GLN A 168 -6.72 -26.06 14.37
C GLN A 168 -6.47 -24.65 13.81
N SER A 169 -5.45 -24.49 12.95
CA SER A 169 -5.14 -23.19 12.36
C SER A 169 -6.24 -22.68 11.43
N MET A 170 -6.88 -23.57 10.66
CA MET A 170 -7.98 -23.20 9.76
C MET A 170 -9.25 -22.80 10.51
N LEU A 171 -9.54 -23.45 11.63
CA LEU A 171 -10.64 -23.03 12.51
C LEU A 171 -10.40 -21.62 13.06
N CYS A 172 -9.21 -21.34 13.61
CA CYS A 172 -8.90 -20.02 14.13
C CYS A 172 -8.81 -18.95 13.02
N TYR A 173 -8.35 -19.33 11.84
CA TYR A 173 -8.39 -18.49 10.64
C TYR A 173 -9.82 -18.07 10.30
N PHE A 174 -10.74 -19.03 10.25
CA PHE A 174 -12.16 -18.77 9.97
C PHE A 174 -12.78 -17.88 11.05
N ILE A 175 -12.51 -18.15 12.33
CA ILE A 175 -12.99 -17.31 13.44
C ILE A 175 -12.49 -15.86 13.28
N TYR A 176 -11.19 -15.68 13.02
CA TYR A 176 -10.63 -14.34 12.79
C TYR A 176 -11.25 -13.66 11.57
N TRP A 177 -11.44 -14.39 10.46
CA TRP A 177 -12.07 -13.86 9.25
C TRP A 177 -13.50 -13.37 9.53
N VAL A 178 -14.30 -14.15 10.27
CA VAL A 178 -15.66 -13.76 10.69
C VAL A 178 -15.63 -12.51 11.58
N ILE A 179 -14.67 -12.42 12.51
CA ILE A 179 -14.50 -11.25 13.37
C ILE A 179 -14.10 -10.03 12.55
N GLN A 180 -13.16 -10.15 11.60
CA GLN A 180 -12.67 -8.99 10.83
C GLN A 180 -13.69 -8.49 9.80
N PHE A 181 -14.50 -9.38 9.23
CA PHE A 181 -15.32 -9.08 8.06
C PHE A 181 -16.29 -7.89 8.25
N PRO A 182 -17.05 -7.78 9.36
CA PRO A 182 -17.91 -6.62 9.61
C PRO A 182 -17.16 -5.29 9.66
N PHE A 183 -15.91 -5.28 10.17
CA PHE A 183 -15.11 -4.06 10.24
C PHE A 183 -14.67 -3.56 8.86
N LEU A 184 -14.59 -4.43 7.85
CA LEU A 184 -14.30 -4.05 6.46
C LEU A 184 -15.44 -3.24 5.82
N LEU A 185 -16.65 -3.36 6.36
CA LEU A 185 -17.84 -2.65 5.87
C LEU A 185 -17.97 -1.24 6.46
N VAL A 186 -17.16 -0.91 7.48
CA VAL A 186 -17.12 0.42 8.09
C VAL A 186 -16.47 1.40 7.12
N HIS A 187 -17.14 2.52 6.88
CA HIS A 187 -16.63 3.55 5.98
C HIS A 187 -15.33 4.17 6.52
N PRO A 188 -14.30 4.44 5.68
CA PRO A 188 -13.00 4.98 6.09
C PRO A 188 -13.05 6.17 7.05
N SER A 189 -14.03 7.07 6.87
CA SER A 189 -14.21 8.25 7.74
C SER A 189 -14.44 7.93 9.23
N LYS A 190 -14.94 6.73 9.57
CA LYS A 190 -15.21 6.31 10.96
C LYS A 190 -14.12 5.44 11.57
N ILE A 191 -13.15 4.98 10.79
CA ILE A 191 -12.13 4.00 11.21
C ILE A 191 -11.07 4.62 12.14
N ARG A 192 -10.99 5.95 12.19
CA ARG A 192 -10.04 6.71 13.02
C ARG A 192 -9.96 6.26 14.49
N TYR A 193 -11.08 5.85 15.10
CA TYR A 193 -11.09 5.41 16.50
C TYR A 193 -10.36 4.08 16.71
N LEU A 194 -10.43 3.17 15.73
CA LEU A 194 -9.67 1.93 15.75
C LEU A 194 -8.16 2.22 15.70
N PHE A 195 -7.75 3.22 14.91
CA PHE A 195 -6.34 3.61 14.80
C PHE A 195 -5.81 4.25 16.07
N ILE A 196 -6.61 5.09 16.73
CA ILE A 196 -6.24 5.69 18.02
C ILE A 196 -6.02 4.59 19.07
N LEU A 197 -6.97 3.66 19.20
CA LEU A 197 -6.84 2.53 20.15
C LEU A 197 -5.61 1.68 19.83
N LYS A 198 -5.42 1.32 18.55
CA LYS A 198 -4.26 0.57 18.07
C LYS A 198 -2.95 1.29 18.40
N SER A 199 -2.87 2.60 18.14
CA SER A 199 -1.67 3.42 18.36
C SER A 199 -1.21 3.51 19.83
N ILE A 200 -2.03 3.06 20.79
CA ILE A 200 -1.68 3.02 22.21
C ILE A 200 -1.40 1.58 22.65
N LEU A 201 -2.30 0.64 22.35
CA LEU A 201 -2.19 -0.73 22.86
C LEU A 201 -1.07 -1.54 22.22
N THR A 202 -0.82 -1.36 20.92
CA THR A 202 0.17 -2.16 20.21
C THR A 202 1.61 -1.76 20.56
N PRO A 203 1.95 -0.45 20.74
CA PRO A 203 3.25 -0.09 21.28
C PRO A 203 3.53 -0.60 22.67
N ILE A 204 2.55 -0.51 23.58
CA ILE A 204 2.71 -1.03 24.94
C ILE A 204 3.07 -2.52 24.90
N CYS A 205 2.33 -3.32 24.13
CA CYS A 205 2.62 -4.74 24.00
C CYS A 205 4.01 -5.01 23.39
N GLY A 206 4.40 -4.29 22.33
CA GLY A 206 5.71 -4.44 21.70
C GLY A 206 6.86 -4.11 22.66
N ILE A 207 6.73 -3.00 23.41
CA ILE A 207 7.71 -2.57 24.42
C ILE A 207 7.75 -3.56 25.58
N SER A 208 6.60 -4.05 26.05
CA SER A 208 6.55 -5.08 27.11
C SER A 208 7.22 -6.38 26.68
N LEU A 209 7.02 -6.82 25.43
CA LEU A 209 7.65 -8.03 24.90
C LEU A 209 9.17 -7.83 24.75
N MET A 210 9.61 -6.64 24.33
CA MET A 210 11.03 -6.28 24.34
C MET A 210 11.59 -6.29 25.77
N ALA A 211 10.93 -5.65 26.74
CA ALA A 211 11.36 -5.64 28.13
C ALA A 211 11.48 -7.05 28.71
N TRP A 212 10.53 -7.95 28.40
CA TRP A 212 10.60 -9.37 28.73
C TRP A 212 11.86 -10.04 28.16
N ALA A 213 12.16 -9.81 26.88
CA ALA A 213 13.32 -10.38 26.21
C ALA A 213 14.64 -9.91 26.86
N PHE A 214 14.75 -8.61 27.17
CA PHE A 214 15.93 -8.06 27.87
C PHE A 214 16.06 -8.64 29.27
N HIS A 215 14.97 -8.73 30.03
CA HIS A 215 14.98 -9.29 31.37
C HIS A 215 15.42 -10.76 31.38
N LYS A 216 14.91 -11.59 30.46
CA LYS A 216 15.25 -13.01 30.39
C LYS A 216 16.69 -13.31 29.96
N THR A 217 17.37 -12.35 29.33
CA THR A 217 18.72 -12.56 28.76
C THR A 217 19.79 -11.69 29.42
N GLY A 218 19.43 -10.80 30.34
CA GLY A 218 20.33 -9.76 30.85
C GLY A 218 20.64 -8.65 29.84
N GLY A 219 19.94 -8.60 28.70
CA GLY A 219 19.99 -7.54 27.69
C GLY A 219 21.21 -7.59 26.76
N GLY A 220 22.42 -7.50 27.32
CA GLY A 220 23.67 -7.41 26.55
C GLY A 220 23.87 -8.51 25.49
N PRO A 221 23.68 -9.81 25.82
CA PRO A 221 23.90 -10.91 24.90
C PRO A 221 23.08 -10.85 23.60
N ILE A 222 21.91 -10.18 23.62
CA ILE A 222 21.04 -10.01 22.44
C ILE A 222 21.77 -9.30 21.28
N PHE A 223 22.74 -8.44 21.57
CA PHE A 223 23.50 -7.69 20.55
C PHE A 223 24.73 -8.43 20.02
N SER A 224 25.14 -9.52 20.70
CA SER A 224 26.41 -10.20 20.47
C SER A 224 26.27 -11.52 19.71
N ASN A 225 25.06 -11.87 19.27
CA ASN A 225 24.84 -13.06 18.45
C ASN A 225 25.65 -12.95 17.13
N PRO A 226 26.56 -13.90 16.85
CA PRO A 226 27.44 -13.82 15.69
C PRO A 226 26.63 -13.98 14.39
N ALA A 227 27.00 -13.19 13.38
CA ALA A 227 26.48 -13.39 12.03
C ALA A 227 26.97 -14.74 11.49
N THR A 228 26.10 -15.49 10.82
CA THR A 228 26.48 -16.77 10.18
C THR A 228 26.99 -16.56 8.75
N LEU A 229 26.66 -15.42 8.13
CA LEU A 229 27.13 -15.04 6.80
C LEU A 229 28.28 -14.04 6.89
N THR A 230 29.30 -14.23 6.04
CA THR A 230 30.45 -13.33 5.89
C THR A 230 30.77 -13.05 4.42
N GLY A 231 31.62 -12.06 4.16
CA GLY A 231 32.11 -11.71 2.82
C GLY A 231 31.01 -11.33 1.83
N SER A 232 31.15 -11.78 0.58
CA SER A 232 30.22 -11.47 -0.51
C SER A 232 28.81 -12.02 -0.26
N ALA A 233 28.68 -13.17 0.40
CA ALA A 233 27.39 -13.75 0.74
C ALA A 233 26.59 -12.84 1.69
N ALA A 234 27.26 -12.27 2.70
CA ALA A 234 26.63 -11.30 3.61
C ALA A 234 26.20 -10.02 2.88
N ALA A 235 27.03 -9.50 1.97
CA ALA A 235 26.72 -8.29 1.21
C ALA A 235 25.47 -8.46 0.33
N TRP A 236 25.38 -9.58 -0.42
CA TRP A 236 24.20 -9.86 -1.25
C TRP A 236 22.95 -10.18 -0.43
N GLN A 237 23.12 -10.82 0.73
CA GLN A 237 22.01 -11.04 1.65
C GLN A 237 21.52 -9.72 2.26
N TRP A 238 22.42 -8.79 2.55
CA TRP A 238 22.08 -7.45 3.00
C TRP A 238 21.27 -6.68 1.95
N LEU A 239 21.70 -6.71 0.69
CA LEU A 239 20.95 -6.11 -0.43
C LEU A 239 19.57 -6.76 -0.61
N THR A 240 19.49 -8.09 -0.53
CA THR A 240 18.21 -8.82 -0.59
C THR A 240 17.27 -8.44 0.56
N GLY A 241 17.83 -8.27 1.76
CA GLY A 241 17.10 -7.77 2.92
C GLY A 241 16.61 -6.33 2.70
N LEU A 242 17.48 -5.44 2.22
CA LEU A 242 17.11 -4.06 1.86
C LEU A 242 15.98 -4.03 0.82
N ASN A 243 16.06 -4.85 -0.22
CA ASN A 243 15.01 -4.99 -1.23
C ASN A 243 13.68 -5.49 -0.64
N SER A 244 13.74 -6.37 0.37
CA SER A 244 12.55 -6.84 1.09
C SER A 244 11.92 -5.73 1.95
N VAL A 245 12.73 -4.87 2.57
CA VAL A 245 12.26 -3.67 3.30
C VAL A 245 11.50 -2.75 2.34
N LEU A 246 12.10 -2.44 1.20
CA LEU A 246 11.48 -1.61 0.17
C LEU A 246 10.21 -2.25 -0.40
N GLY A 247 10.24 -3.57 -0.62
CA GLY A 247 9.14 -4.37 -1.12
C GLY A 247 7.90 -4.39 -0.22
N GLN A 248 8.10 -4.52 1.09
CA GLN A 248 7.01 -4.52 2.07
C GLN A 248 6.14 -3.26 1.97
N TRP A 249 6.77 -2.12 1.68
CA TRP A 249 6.13 -0.80 1.67
C TRP A 249 5.87 -0.26 0.26
N SER A 250 6.15 -1.06 -0.77
CA SER A 250 6.00 -0.65 -2.17
C SER A 250 4.56 -0.37 -2.59
N THR A 251 3.59 -1.08 -2.00
CA THR A 251 2.16 -0.83 -2.25
C THR A 251 1.78 0.57 -1.82
N LEU A 252 2.05 0.92 -0.57
CA LEU A 252 1.79 2.24 -0.03
C LEU A 252 2.61 3.30 -0.74
N ALA A 253 3.84 3.00 -1.17
CA ALA A 253 4.65 3.95 -1.93
C ALA A 253 3.94 4.46 -3.18
N ILE A 254 3.09 3.67 -3.86
CA ILE A 254 2.29 4.11 -5.02
C ILE A 254 0.89 4.60 -4.64
N ASN A 255 0.26 4.04 -3.60
CA ASN A 255 -1.15 4.29 -3.31
C ASN A 255 -1.43 5.10 -2.04
N ILE A 256 -0.41 5.62 -1.36
CA ILE A 256 -0.57 6.49 -0.18
C ILE A 256 -1.52 7.67 -0.43
N GLY A 257 -1.65 8.10 -1.70
CA GLY A 257 -2.62 9.09 -2.16
C GLY A 257 -4.08 8.77 -1.80
N ASP A 258 -4.43 7.49 -1.67
CA ASP A 258 -5.76 7.03 -1.26
C ASP A 258 -6.15 7.51 0.14
N PHE A 259 -5.16 7.76 1.00
CA PHE A 259 -5.34 8.29 2.36
C PHE A 259 -5.05 9.78 2.41
N THR A 260 -3.96 10.22 1.79
CA THR A 260 -3.53 11.62 1.89
C THR A 260 -4.46 12.57 1.13
N ARG A 261 -5.31 12.08 0.23
CA ARG A 261 -6.42 12.86 -0.36
C ARG A 261 -7.39 13.45 0.66
N TYR A 262 -7.45 12.91 1.88
CA TYR A 262 -8.24 13.46 2.99
C TYR A 262 -7.48 14.49 3.84
N ALA A 263 -6.24 14.83 3.50
CA ALA A 263 -5.48 15.89 4.16
C ALA A 263 -6.00 17.29 3.80
N ARG A 264 -5.82 18.25 4.72
CA ARG A 264 -6.14 19.67 4.48
C ARG A 264 -5.28 20.29 3.39
N GLY A 265 -4.08 19.75 3.18
CA GLY A 265 -3.21 20.20 2.11
C GLY A 265 -1.87 19.47 2.07
N PRO A 266 -1.02 19.82 1.09
CA PRO A 266 0.23 19.11 0.83
C PRO A 266 1.30 19.27 1.92
N ARG A 267 1.27 20.37 2.68
CA ARG A 267 2.26 20.63 3.75
C ARG A 267 2.22 19.59 4.86
N GLU A 268 1.07 18.96 5.07
CA GLU A 268 0.88 17.90 6.07
C GLU A 268 1.75 16.66 5.77
N GLN A 269 2.22 16.51 4.53
CA GLN A 269 3.00 15.34 4.08
C GLN A 269 4.50 15.48 4.35
N TYR A 270 4.99 16.69 4.66
CA TYR A 270 6.42 16.92 4.87
C TYR A 270 6.97 16.27 6.16
N ILE A 271 6.11 15.77 7.03
CA ILE A 271 6.51 15.01 8.22
C ILE A 271 6.88 13.55 7.90
N GLN A 272 6.40 13.00 6.77
CA GLN A 272 6.57 11.60 6.41
C GLN A 272 8.04 11.13 6.32
N PRO A 273 8.97 11.90 5.72
CA PRO A 273 10.39 11.52 5.64
C PRO A 273 11.06 11.35 7.01
N PHE A 274 10.48 11.91 8.07
CA PHE A 274 11.02 11.80 9.44
C PHE A 274 10.33 10.69 10.24
N VAL A 275 9.00 10.66 10.22
CA VAL A 275 8.23 9.70 11.02
C VAL A 275 8.37 8.27 10.52
N ILE A 276 8.45 8.05 9.19
CA ILE A 276 8.58 6.70 8.62
C ILE A 276 9.91 6.05 9.06
N PRO A 277 11.10 6.62 8.78
CA PRO A 277 12.34 6.01 9.22
C PRO A 277 12.41 5.80 10.74
N LEU A 278 11.93 6.76 11.53
CA LEU A 278 11.97 6.68 12.98
C LEU A 278 11.08 5.55 13.53
N ALA A 279 9.79 5.55 13.17
CA ALA A 279 8.82 4.60 13.73
C ALA A 279 9.11 3.16 13.30
N PHE A 280 9.41 2.94 12.02
CA PHE A 280 9.66 1.60 11.50
C PHE A 280 11.00 1.03 11.99
N THR A 281 12.04 1.86 12.12
CA THR A 281 13.32 1.42 12.70
C THR A 281 13.17 1.02 14.17
N PHE A 282 12.38 1.77 14.94
CA PHE A 282 12.14 1.44 16.34
C PHE A 282 11.47 0.07 16.51
N ILE A 283 10.52 -0.26 15.64
CA ILE A 283 9.80 -1.54 15.68
C ILE A 283 10.64 -2.69 15.17
N ALA A 284 11.44 -2.43 14.13
CA ALA A 284 12.46 -3.37 13.70
C ALA A 284 13.46 -3.70 14.81
N PHE A 285 13.88 -2.69 15.58
CA PHE A 285 14.75 -2.88 16.75
C PHE A 285 14.09 -3.78 17.80
N MET A 286 12.81 -3.57 18.11
CA MET A 286 12.05 -4.49 18.99
C MET A 286 12.03 -5.91 18.42
N GLY A 287 11.74 -6.06 17.12
CA GLY A 287 11.66 -7.37 16.48
C GLY A 287 12.96 -8.14 16.50
N ILE A 288 14.06 -7.50 16.13
CA ILE A 288 15.39 -8.10 16.16
C ILE A 288 15.78 -8.44 17.60
N SER A 289 15.50 -7.56 18.57
CA SER A 289 15.88 -7.79 19.97
C SER A 289 15.17 -9.03 20.55
N VAL A 290 13.86 -9.14 20.33
CA VAL A 290 13.07 -10.28 20.84
C VAL A 290 13.45 -11.58 20.12
N THR A 291 13.70 -11.53 18.81
CA THR A 291 14.14 -12.70 18.03
C THR A 291 15.53 -13.16 18.42
N SER A 292 16.43 -12.21 18.68
CA SER A 292 17.79 -12.52 19.14
C SER A 292 17.79 -13.09 20.57
N ALA A 293 16.89 -12.62 21.44
CA ALA A 293 16.64 -13.25 22.74
C ALA A 293 16.13 -14.69 22.61
N SER A 294 15.27 -14.96 21.62
CA SER A 294 14.77 -16.32 21.39
C SER A 294 15.89 -17.33 21.10
N LYS A 295 16.95 -16.92 20.40
CA LYS A 295 18.14 -17.75 20.16
C LYS A 295 18.89 -18.09 21.44
N ILE A 296 18.96 -17.15 22.39
CA ILE A 296 19.64 -17.33 23.68
C ILE A 296 18.80 -18.23 24.60
N ILE A 297 17.48 -18.01 24.64
CA ILE A 297 16.56 -18.70 25.56
C ILE A 297 16.24 -20.12 25.06
N TYR A 298 15.98 -20.28 23.76
CA TYR A 298 15.44 -21.52 23.18
C TYR A 298 16.41 -22.22 22.22
N GLY A 299 17.57 -21.61 21.92
CA GLY A 299 18.58 -22.22 21.03
C GLY A 299 18.32 -22.00 19.53
N GLU A 300 17.20 -21.40 19.13
CA GLU A 300 16.86 -21.12 17.73
C GLU A 300 16.22 -19.74 17.51
N TYR A 301 16.26 -19.23 16.28
CA TYR A 301 15.68 -17.93 15.93
C TYR A 301 14.19 -18.07 15.60
N HIS A 302 13.32 -17.65 16.53
CA HIS A 302 11.89 -17.51 16.27
C HIS A 302 11.59 -16.14 15.68
N TRP A 303 11.51 -16.08 14.35
CA TRP A 303 11.32 -14.83 13.62
C TRP A 303 9.89 -14.28 13.69
N ASP A 304 8.92 -15.14 13.95
CA ASP A 304 7.53 -14.77 14.16
C ASP A 304 7.27 -14.55 15.67
N PRO A 305 6.86 -13.35 16.11
CA PRO A 305 6.58 -13.09 17.53
C PRO A 305 5.50 -14.03 18.10
N LEU A 306 4.59 -14.54 17.26
CA LEU A 306 3.57 -15.51 17.68
C LEU A 306 4.16 -16.88 18.03
N GLN A 307 5.29 -17.26 17.44
CA GLN A 307 6.01 -18.48 17.81
C GLN A 307 6.65 -18.34 19.19
N ILE A 308 7.12 -17.15 19.54
CA ILE A 308 7.76 -16.89 20.85
C ILE A 308 6.74 -17.00 21.98
N ILE A 309 5.58 -16.35 21.84
CA ILE A 309 4.54 -16.43 22.88
C ILE A 309 3.90 -17.83 22.95
N ALA A 310 4.01 -18.62 21.89
CA ALA A 310 3.54 -20.00 21.88
C ALA A 310 4.41 -20.93 22.74
N LEU A 311 5.67 -20.56 23.00
CA LEU A 311 6.63 -21.29 23.83
C LEU A 311 6.55 -20.94 25.31
N TRP A 312 5.76 -19.94 25.69
CA TRP A 312 5.51 -19.65 27.09
C TRP A 312 4.76 -20.81 27.76
N GLY A 313 5.07 -21.02 29.04
CA GLY A 313 4.49 -22.12 29.81
C GLY A 313 2.99 -21.97 30.08
N ASN A 314 2.45 -22.91 30.84
CA ASN A 314 1.02 -22.98 31.17
C ASN A 314 0.68 -22.46 32.57
N SER A 315 1.60 -21.77 33.26
CA SER A 315 1.26 -21.12 34.53
C SER A 315 0.18 -20.04 34.31
N PRO A 316 -0.64 -19.70 35.33
CA PRO A 316 -1.68 -18.69 35.17
C PRO A 316 -1.16 -17.34 34.63
N GLY A 317 0.02 -16.91 35.10
CA GLY A 317 0.65 -15.67 34.65
C GLY A 317 1.13 -15.73 33.19
N GLU A 318 1.77 -16.83 32.78
CA GLU A 318 2.23 -17.01 31.40
C GLU A 318 1.06 -17.12 30.41
N ARG A 319 -0.01 -17.82 30.80
CA ARG A 319 -1.24 -17.89 30.01
C ARG A 319 -1.88 -16.53 29.84
N ALA A 320 -1.97 -15.74 30.92
CA ALA A 320 -2.48 -14.38 30.85
C ALA A 320 -1.61 -13.50 29.93
N ALA A 321 -0.29 -13.57 30.07
CA ALA A 321 0.64 -12.85 29.20
C ALA A 321 0.45 -13.23 27.72
N ARG A 322 0.36 -14.54 27.42
CA ARG A 322 0.12 -15.05 26.06
C ARG A 322 -1.18 -14.52 25.47
N PHE A 323 -2.26 -14.55 26.25
CA PHE A 323 -3.56 -14.04 25.82
C PHE A 323 -3.50 -12.55 25.47
N TRP A 324 -2.97 -11.72 26.38
CA TRP A 324 -2.93 -10.27 26.17
C TRP A 324 -2.00 -9.86 25.03
N CYS A 325 -0.87 -10.57 24.86
CA CYS A 325 0.03 -10.34 23.75
C CYS A 325 -0.64 -10.70 22.41
N ALA A 326 -1.25 -11.89 22.32
CA ALA A 326 -1.99 -12.32 21.14
C ALA A 326 -3.21 -11.42 20.84
N PHE A 327 -3.91 -10.93 21.86
CA PHE A 327 -5.01 -9.98 21.70
C PHE A 327 -4.52 -8.65 21.11
N SER A 328 -3.40 -8.12 21.62
CA SER A 328 -2.80 -6.90 21.06
C SER A 328 -2.38 -7.08 19.60
N PHE A 329 -1.75 -8.21 19.25
CA PHE A 329 -1.43 -8.52 17.86
C PHE A 329 -2.67 -8.76 16.97
N THR A 330 -3.77 -9.28 17.53
CA THR A 330 -5.06 -9.38 16.82
C THR A 330 -5.57 -7.99 16.42
N LEU A 331 -5.55 -7.04 17.36
CA LEU A 331 -5.93 -5.64 17.10
C LEU A 331 -4.99 -4.96 16.11
N ALA A 332 -3.67 -5.17 16.25
CA ALA A 332 -2.66 -4.65 15.34
C ALA A 332 -2.93 -5.10 13.90
N THR A 333 -3.19 -6.40 13.74
CA THR A 333 -3.42 -7.04 12.44
C THR A 333 -4.74 -6.58 11.85
N LEU A 334 -5.81 -6.50 12.65
CA LEU A 334 -7.12 -6.03 12.20
C LEU A 334 -7.05 -4.60 11.66
N GLY A 335 -6.47 -3.67 12.44
CA GLY A 335 -6.37 -2.27 12.04
C GLY A 335 -5.52 -2.08 10.79
N THR A 336 -4.38 -2.78 10.69
CA THR A 336 -3.51 -2.73 9.51
C THR A 336 -4.22 -3.29 8.27
N ASN A 337 -4.93 -4.41 8.42
CA ASN A 337 -5.57 -5.07 7.29
C ASN A 337 -6.71 -4.22 6.68
N ILE A 338 -7.45 -3.52 7.55
CA ILE A 338 -8.47 -2.56 7.13
C ILE A 338 -7.83 -1.34 6.46
N ALA A 339 -6.83 -0.74 7.10
CA ALA A 339 -6.19 0.48 6.60
C ALA A 339 -5.48 0.24 5.28
N ALA A 340 -4.43 -0.59 5.30
CA ALA A 340 -3.45 -0.67 4.22
C ALA A 340 -3.92 -1.55 3.06
N ASN A 341 -4.79 -2.54 3.29
CA ASN A 341 -5.09 -3.57 2.30
C ASN A 341 -6.53 -3.48 1.75
N SER A 342 -7.55 -3.46 2.59
CA SER A 342 -8.94 -3.56 2.10
C SER A 342 -9.43 -2.28 1.44
N ILE A 343 -9.23 -1.11 2.05
CA ILE A 343 -9.66 0.20 1.49
C ILE A 343 -8.94 0.46 0.16
N SER A 344 -7.63 0.27 0.20
CA SER A 344 -6.72 0.19 -0.93
C SER A 344 -7.27 -0.64 -2.09
N ALA A 345 -7.49 -1.94 -1.86
CA ALA A 345 -8.06 -2.82 -2.88
C ALA A 345 -9.47 -2.36 -3.31
N GLY A 346 -10.24 -1.78 -2.39
CA GLY A 346 -11.54 -1.17 -2.65
C GLY A 346 -11.46 -0.07 -3.72
N ASN A 347 -10.50 0.84 -3.62
CA ASN A 347 -10.27 1.88 -4.63
C ASN A 347 -9.87 1.28 -5.99
N ASP A 348 -9.00 0.28 -5.99
CA ASP A 348 -8.51 -0.33 -7.24
C ASP A 348 -9.60 -1.13 -7.95
N PHE A 349 -10.33 -1.97 -7.22
CA PHE A 349 -11.47 -2.71 -7.76
C PHE A 349 -12.56 -1.77 -8.26
N ASN A 350 -12.82 -0.68 -7.52
CA ASN A 350 -13.71 0.37 -7.98
C ASN A 350 -13.25 0.94 -9.33
N ALA A 351 -11.97 1.25 -9.48
CA ALA A 351 -11.45 1.78 -10.75
C ALA A 351 -11.52 0.77 -11.91
N LEU A 352 -11.44 -0.53 -11.63
CA LEU A 352 -11.55 -1.60 -12.63
C LEU A 352 -12.98 -1.77 -13.16
N LEU A 353 -13.99 -1.76 -12.26
CA LEU A 353 -15.39 -1.99 -12.61
C LEU A 353 -16.32 -0.98 -11.90
N PRO A 354 -16.21 0.34 -12.20
CA PRO A 354 -16.86 1.41 -11.42
C PRO A 354 -18.38 1.39 -11.49
N ARG A 355 -18.95 0.74 -12.53
CA ARG A 355 -20.39 0.52 -12.67
C ARG A 355 -20.96 -0.44 -11.61
N TYR A 356 -20.13 -1.36 -11.11
CA TYR A 356 -20.57 -2.46 -10.25
C TYR A 356 -19.95 -2.40 -8.85
N LEU A 357 -18.77 -1.81 -8.73
CA LEU A 357 -17.97 -1.80 -7.52
C LEU A 357 -17.86 -0.39 -6.98
N ASN A 358 -18.00 -0.29 -5.65
CA ASN A 358 -17.66 0.88 -4.85
C ASN A 358 -16.62 0.41 -3.82
N ILE A 359 -16.09 1.31 -3.00
CA ILE A 359 -15.01 0.93 -2.05
C ILE A 359 -15.45 -0.23 -1.15
N ARG A 360 -16.71 -0.24 -0.69
CA ARG A 360 -17.24 -1.32 0.17
C ARG A 360 -17.31 -2.67 -0.55
N ARG A 361 -17.87 -2.71 -1.77
CA ARG A 361 -17.95 -3.93 -2.57
C ARG A 361 -16.57 -4.43 -2.98
N GLY A 362 -15.64 -3.54 -3.28
CA GLY A 362 -14.25 -3.88 -3.54
C GLY A 362 -13.54 -4.47 -2.31
N SER A 363 -13.76 -3.92 -1.11
CA SER A 363 -13.27 -4.51 0.14
C SER A 363 -13.81 -5.92 0.40
N ILE A 364 -15.07 -6.19 0.04
CA ILE A 364 -15.67 -7.53 0.12
C ILE A 364 -14.94 -8.50 -0.84
N LEU A 365 -14.71 -8.10 -2.09
CA LEU A 365 -13.96 -8.92 -3.04
C LEU A 365 -12.55 -9.20 -2.55
N CYS A 366 -11.86 -8.20 -2.01
CA CYS A 366 -10.55 -8.37 -1.38
C CYS A 366 -10.61 -9.42 -0.24
N ALA A 367 -11.66 -9.38 0.58
CA ALA A 367 -11.83 -10.31 1.69
C ALA A 367 -11.97 -11.78 1.27
N PHE A 368 -12.60 -12.04 0.13
CA PHE A 368 -12.77 -13.40 -0.41
C PHE A 368 -11.57 -13.84 -1.25
N ILE A 369 -11.10 -13.00 -2.17
CA ILE A 369 -9.96 -13.31 -3.04
C ILE A 369 -8.70 -13.44 -2.18
N GLY A 370 -8.36 -12.39 -1.41
CA GLY A 370 -7.21 -12.38 -0.53
C GLY A 370 -7.32 -13.36 0.63
N GLY A 371 -8.50 -13.45 1.24
CA GLY A 371 -8.73 -14.30 2.41
C GLY A 371 -8.84 -15.80 2.11
N TRP A 372 -9.28 -16.23 0.91
CA TRP A 372 -9.52 -17.65 0.68
C TRP A 372 -8.87 -18.18 -0.60
N VAL A 373 -8.91 -17.41 -1.69
CA VAL A 373 -8.43 -17.89 -3.01
C VAL A 373 -6.90 -17.96 -3.07
N LEU A 374 -6.19 -17.01 -2.44
CA LEU A 374 -4.73 -16.89 -2.58
C LEU A 374 -3.91 -17.80 -1.63
N VAL A 375 -4.56 -18.53 -0.72
CA VAL A 375 -3.92 -19.50 0.17
C VAL A 375 -2.69 -18.94 0.92
N PRO A 376 -2.84 -17.81 1.64
CA PRO A 376 -1.73 -16.97 2.12
C PRO A 376 -0.79 -17.63 3.13
N TRP A 377 -1.22 -18.70 3.82
CA TRP A 377 -0.43 -19.36 4.86
C TRP A 377 0.85 -20.04 4.34
N TYR A 378 0.93 -20.38 3.05
CA TYR A 378 2.18 -20.89 2.47
C TYR A 378 3.31 -19.87 2.48
N ILE A 379 2.99 -18.58 2.41
CA ILE A 379 3.96 -17.48 2.41
C ILE A 379 4.61 -17.37 3.80
N LEU A 380 3.79 -17.49 4.86
CA LEU A 380 4.24 -17.38 6.25
C LEU A 380 4.90 -18.64 6.82
N ALA A 381 4.97 -19.73 6.06
CA ALA A 381 5.51 -20.97 6.61
C ALA A 381 7.05 -20.97 6.79
N SER A 382 7.79 -19.97 6.30
CA SER A 382 9.21 -19.80 6.62
C SER A 382 9.71 -18.38 6.32
N ALA A 383 10.73 -17.91 7.05
CA ALA A 383 11.36 -16.60 6.82
C ALA A 383 11.84 -16.38 5.36
N PRO A 384 12.53 -17.34 4.68
CA PRO A 384 12.94 -17.17 3.30
C PRO A 384 11.77 -16.97 2.32
N ARG A 385 10.66 -17.70 2.52
CA ARG A 385 9.45 -17.55 1.68
C ARG A 385 8.79 -16.19 1.89
N PHE A 386 8.72 -15.72 3.14
CA PHE A 386 8.20 -14.39 3.45
C PHE A 386 9.05 -13.28 2.80
N LEU A 387 10.38 -13.34 2.93
CA LEU A 387 11.30 -12.39 2.30
C LEU A 387 11.24 -12.46 0.76
N GLY A 388 11.16 -13.68 0.20
CA GLY A 388 11.01 -13.89 -1.24
C GLY A 388 9.74 -13.25 -1.80
N PHE A 389 8.60 -13.44 -1.12
CA PHE A 389 7.35 -12.77 -1.47
C PHE A 389 7.46 -11.24 -1.39
N ALA A 390 8.00 -10.70 -0.29
CA ALA A 390 8.15 -9.25 -0.10
C ALA A 390 9.06 -8.63 -1.18
N GLY A 391 10.16 -9.30 -1.53
CA GLY A 391 11.07 -8.86 -2.59
C GLY A 391 10.51 -9.07 -4.00
N GLY A 392 9.69 -10.10 -4.23
CA GLY A 392 9.20 -10.52 -5.55
C GLY A 392 8.51 -9.41 -6.35
N TYR A 393 7.59 -8.69 -5.69
CA TYR A 393 6.76 -7.69 -6.35
C TYR A 393 7.41 -6.34 -6.56
N THR A 394 8.59 -6.12 -5.97
CA THR A 394 9.38 -4.90 -6.19
C THR A 394 9.66 -4.65 -7.67
N VAL A 395 9.77 -5.73 -8.45
CA VAL A 395 10.02 -5.72 -9.91
C VAL A 395 8.98 -4.91 -10.66
N PHE A 396 7.73 -4.89 -10.20
CA PHE A 396 6.64 -4.18 -10.88
C PHE A 396 6.32 -2.84 -10.21
N LEU A 397 6.25 -2.82 -8.87
CA LEU A 397 5.79 -1.64 -8.15
C LEU A 397 6.82 -0.52 -8.11
N ALA A 398 8.12 -0.84 -8.07
CA ALA A 398 9.15 0.18 -8.06
C ALA A 398 9.20 0.95 -9.40
N PRO A 399 9.16 0.27 -10.57
CA PRO A 399 8.96 0.95 -11.85
C PRO A 399 7.69 1.81 -11.91
N ILE A 400 6.55 1.30 -11.42
CA ILE A 400 5.29 2.08 -11.41
C ILE A 400 5.48 3.38 -10.61
N ALA A 401 6.07 3.28 -9.42
CA ALA A 401 6.37 4.44 -8.60
C ALA A 401 7.33 5.41 -9.31
N GLY A 402 8.34 4.89 -10.00
CA GLY A 402 9.31 5.69 -10.75
C GLY A 402 8.67 6.49 -11.89
N VAL A 403 7.78 5.88 -12.68
CA VAL A 403 7.02 6.56 -13.74
C VAL A 403 6.19 7.69 -13.13
N MET A 404 5.40 7.42 -12.09
CA MET A 404 4.50 8.41 -11.50
C MET A 404 5.25 9.60 -10.89
N SER A 405 6.32 9.33 -10.13
CA SER A 405 7.20 10.38 -9.58
C SER A 405 7.79 11.25 -10.68
N SER A 406 8.36 10.62 -11.71
CA SER A 406 9.00 11.33 -12.82
C SER A 406 8.01 12.15 -13.64
N ASP A 407 6.84 11.58 -13.91
CA ASP A 407 5.78 12.22 -14.68
C ASP A 407 5.26 13.49 -14.01
N PHE A 408 4.89 13.40 -12.73
CA PHE A 408 4.31 14.53 -12.03
C PHE A 408 5.35 15.63 -11.78
N TYR A 409 6.55 15.28 -11.29
CA TYR A 409 7.52 16.27 -10.83
C TYR A 409 8.45 16.79 -11.92
N LEU A 410 8.93 15.92 -12.83
CA LEU A 410 9.99 16.27 -13.77
C LEU A 410 9.45 16.59 -15.17
N VAL A 411 8.50 15.80 -15.67
CA VAL A 411 7.92 15.97 -17.01
C VAL A 411 6.86 17.07 -17.00
N LYS A 412 5.80 16.88 -16.22
CA LYS A 412 4.66 17.81 -16.15
C LYS A 412 4.86 18.96 -15.17
N LYS A 413 5.97 18.98 -14.41
CA LYS A 413 6.32 20.07 -13.46
C LYS A 413 5.18 20.47 -12.51
N ARG A 414 4.42 19.48 -12.03
CA ARG A 414 3.23 19.62 -11.17
C ARG A 414 2.05 20.33 -11.86
N LYS A 415 1.96 20.32 -13.19
CA LYS A 415 0.86 20.91 -13.96
C LYS A 415 0.05 19.79 -14.61
N VAL A 416 -1.08 19.45 -14.01
CA VAL A 416 -1.97 18.37 -14.45
C VAL A 416 -3.42 18.86 -14.46
N SER A 417 -4.27 18.21 -15.24
CA SER A 417 -5.71 18.45 -15.28
C SER A 417 -6.44 17.32 -14.57
N VAL A 418 -7.10 17.63 -13.45
CA VAL A 418 -7.90 16.65 -12.72
C VAL A 418 -9.09 16.15 -13.56
N PRO A 419 -9.91 17.02 -14.21
CA PRO A 419 -11.04 16.57 -15.02
C PRO A 419 -10.63 15.63 -16.18
N ALA A 420 -9.49 15.91 -16.82
CA ALA A 420 -9.00 15.10 -17.93
C ALA A 420 -8.67 13.65 -17.54
N MET A 421 -8.37 13.37 -16.26
CA MET A 421 -8.11 12.00 -15.77
C MET A 421 -9.38 11.14 -15.69
N TYR A 422 -10.57 11.73 -15.80
CA TYR A 422 -11.85 11.00 -15.74
C TYR A 422 -12.44 10.68 -17.13
N ARG A 423 -11.83 11.22 -18.19
CA ARG A 423 -12.32 11.14 -19.57
C ARG A 423 -11.41 10.26 -20.42
N PRO A 424 -11.91 9.18 -21.05
CA PRO A 424 -11.07 8.32 -21.92
C PRO A 424 -10.48 9.04 -23.12
N LYS A 425 -11.21 10.02 -23.67
CA LYS A 425 -10.77 10.90 -24.75
C LYS A 425 -10.39 12.26 -24.14
N SER A 426 -9.15 12.39 -23.71
CA SER A 426 -8.61 13.63 -23.13
C SER A 426 -7.14 13.81 -23.51
N ILE A 427 -6.48 14.83 -22.96
CA ILE A 427 -5.02 15.03 -23.06
C ILE A 427 -4.20 13.84 -22.53
N TYR A 428 -4.80 12.93 -21.74
CA TYR A 428 -4.17 11.70 -21.25
C TYR A 428 -4.56 10.45 -22.05
N SER A 429 -5.11 10.64 -23.24
CA SER A 429 -5.35 9.53 -24.19
C SER A 429 -4.08 9.06 -24.88
N TYR A 430 -3.01 9.87 -24.96
CA TYR A 430 -1.75 9.48 -25.59
C TYR A 430 -1.93 8.79 -26.96
N TRP A 431 -1.34 7.60 -27.16
CA TRP A 431 -1.56 6.75 -28.33
C TRP A 431 -2.59 5.68 -27.98
N HIS A 432 -3.85 5.89 -28.38
CA HIS A 432 -4.98 4.98 -28.15
C HIS A 432 -5.18 4.54 -26.68
N GLY A 433 -4.92 5.44 -25.74
CA GLY A 433 -5.00 5.24 -24.29
C GLY A 433 -3.72 4.69 -23.64
N ILE A 434 -2.62 4.60 -24.39
CA ILE A 434 -1.33 4.10 -23.93
C ILE A 434 -0.27 5.19 -24.05
N ASN A 435 0.37 5.54 -22.93
CA ASN A 435 1.62 6.30 -22.96
C ASN A 435 2.78 5.34 -23.26
N TRP A 436 3.22 5.29 -24.52
CA TRP A 436 4.30 4.41 -24.94
C TRP A 436 5.62 4.70 -24.20
N ARG A 437 5.87 5.94 -23.74
CA ARG A 437 7.06 6.28 -22.95
C ARG A 437 7.03 5.57 -21.59
N ALA A 438 5.85 5.51 -20.96
CA ALA A 438 5.64 4.77 -19.72
C ALA A 438 5.84 3.27 -19.96
N LEU A 439 5.27 2.72 -21.04
CA LEU A 439 5.46 1.31 -21.39
C LEU A 439 6.94 0.96 -21.61
N ALA A 440 7.66 1.73 -22.41
CA ALA A 440 9.08 1.51 -22.66
C ALA A 440 9.91 1.61 -21.37
N ALA A 441 9.65 2.62 -20.53
CA ALA A 441 10.32 2.76 -19.24
C ALA A 441 10.05 1.54 -18.32
N MET A 442 8.80 1.08 -18.26
CA MET A 442 8.41 -0.11 -17.50
C MET A 442 9.16 -1.36 -17.98
N LEU A 443 9.28 -1.57 -19.31
CA LEU A 443 10.02 -2.71 -19.87
C LEU A 443 11.49 -2.66 -19.46
N VAL A 444 12.14 -1.49 -19.54
CA VAL A 444 13.54 -1.32 -19.13
C VAL A 444 13.73 -1.54 -17.62
N GLY A 445 12.80 -1.06 -16.78
CA GLY A 445 12.87 -1.27 -15.34
C GLY A 445 12.57 -2.69 -14.88
N CYS A 446 11.69 -3.40 -15.59
CA CYS A 446 11.21 -4.72 -15.21
C CYS A 446 12.12 -5.84 -15.74
N ILE A 447 12.36 -5.88 -17.06
CA ILE A 447 12.93 -7.04 -17.76
C ILE A 447 14.26 -7.53 -17.14
N PRO A 448 15.21 -6.65 -16.79
CA PRO A 448 16.49 -7.10 -16.21
C PRO A 448 16.36 -7.82 -14.86
N CYS A 449 15.28 -7.56 -14.11
CA CYS A 449 15.02 -8.20 -12.83
C CYS A 449 14.23 -9.53 -12.95
N PHE A 450 13.61 -9.80 -14.11
CA PHE A 450 12.77 -11.00 -14.31
C PHE A 450 13.51 -12.32 -14.10
N PRO A 451 14.73 -12.54 -14.61
CA PRO A 451 15.44 -13.80 -14.41
C PRO A 451 15.63 -14.17 -12.93
N GLY A 452 16.00 -13.19 -12.09
CA GLY A 452 16.13 -13.40 -10.64
C GLY A 452 14.79 -13.61 -9.94
N PHE A 453 13.74 -12.92 -10.37
CA PHE A 453 12.36 -13.15 -9.90
C PHE A 453 11.86 -14.58 -10.22
N LEU A 454 12.06 -15.05 -11.45
CA LEU A 454 11.69 -16.42 -11.84
C LEU A 454 12.44 -17.47 -11.03
N ARG A 455 13.74 -17.25 -10.77
CA ARG A 455 14.54 -18.12 -9.90
C ARG A 455 14.07 -18.10 -8.45
N ASN A 456 13.58 -16.96 -7.95
CA ASN A 456 13.01 -16.86 -6.60
C ASN A 456 11.77 -17.76 -6.42
N ILE A 457 10.95 -17.89 -7.48
CA ILE A 457 9.78 -18.78 -7.50
C ILE A 457 10.20 -20.24 -7.73
N ASN A 458 11.08 -20.47 -8.72
CA ASN A 458 11.55 -21.78 -9.09
C ASN A 458 13.09 -21.81 -9.14
N PRO A 459 13.75 -22.36 -8.09
CA PRO A 459 15.21 -22.43 -8.02
C PRO A 459 15.90 -23.22 -9.14
N SER A 460 15.17 -23.98 -9.96
CA SER A 460 15.72 -24.67 -11.13
C SER A 460 15.99 -23.73 -12.32
N ILE A 461 15.45 -22.51 -12.30
CA ILE A 461 15.59 -21.54 -13.40
C ILE A 461 16.89 -20.74 -13.24
N GLY A 462 17.70 -20.68 -14.31
CA GLY A 462 18.88 -19.82 -14.42
C GLY A 462 20.04 -20.18 -13.47
N ASN A 463 21.13 -19.44 -13.54
CA ASN A 463 22.26 -19.58 -12.61
C ASN A 463 22.09 -18.67 -11.38
N ARG A 464 22.95 -18.80 -10.36
CA ARG A 464 22.90 -17.94 -9.16
C ARG A 464 23.08 -16.45 -9.48
N ASN A 465 23.83 -16.11 -10.52
CA ASN A 465 24.16 -14.72 -10.82
C ASN A 465 22.94 -13.89 -11.23
N VAL A 466 21.89 -14.52 -11.76
CA VAL A 466 20.64 -13.82 -12.11
C VAL A 466 19.90 -13.28 -10.88
N THR A 467 20.19 -13.76 -9.67
CA THR A 467 19.55 -13.26 -8.44
C THR A 467 20.09 -11.89 -8.03
N TYR A 468 21.30 -11.51 -8.45
CA TYR A 468 21.92 -10.26 -8.03
C TYR A 468 21.14 -9.03 -8.50
N MET A 469 20.62 -9.06 -9.73
CA MET A 469 19.78 -7.98 -10.24
C MET A 469 18.44 -7.89 -9.50
N PHE A 470 17.91 -9.04 -9.07
CA PHE A 470 16.71 -9.11 -8.25
C PHE A 470 16.95 -8.66 -6.81
N SER A 471 18.15 -8.85 -6.25
CA SER A 471 18.51 -8.35 -4.92
C SER A 471 18.52 -6.82 -4.83
N ILE A 472 18.50 -6.10 -5.95
CA ILE A 472 18.45 -4.63 -6.00
C ILE A 472 17.26 -4.11 -6.83
N SER A 473 16.29 -4.98 -7.14
CA SER A 473 15.24 -4.70 -8.12
C SER A 473 14.40 -3.48 -7.77
N TRP A 474 14.16 -3.18 -6.50
CA TRP A 474 13.42 -1.99 -6.13
C TRP A 474 14.18 -0.71 -6.48
N LEU A 475 15.44 -0.58 -6.04
CA LEU A 475 16.25 0.62 -6.31
C LEU A 475 16.48 0.80 -7.80
N TYR A 476 16.86 -0.27 -8.49
CA TYR A 476 17.00 -0.27 -9.94
C TYR A 476 15.69 0.13 -10.63
N GLY A 477 14.61 -0.58 -10.30
CA GLY A 477 13.30 -0.39 -10.91
C GLY A 477 12.77 1.03 -10.72
N TYR A 478 12.91 1.61 -9.52
CA TYR A 478 12.49 2.99 -9.28
C TYR A 478 13.32 4.01 -10.08
N PHE A 479 14.65 4.03 -9.88
CA PHE A 479 15.49 5.08 -10.42
C PHE A 479 15.66 4.99 -11.94
N ILE A 480 15.86 3.78 -12.49
CA ILE A 480 16.05 3.60 -13.93
C ILE A 480 14.75 3.86 -14.68
N THR A 481 13.62 3.38 -14.19
CA THR A 481 12.32 3.67 -14.84
C THR A 481 12.01 5.16 -14.81
N ALA A 482 12.26 5.84 -13.67
CA ALA A 482 12.07 7.27 -13.57
C ALA A 482 12.96 8.06 -14.57
N ALA A 483 14.22 7.67 -14.69
CA ALA A 483 15.19 8.30 -15.59
C ALA A 483 14.85 8.06 -17.07
N VAL A 484 14.53 6.81 -17.44
CA VAL A 484 14.14 6.45 -18.81
C VAL A 484 12.83 7.15 -19.20
N TYR A 485 11.83 7.16 -18.31
CA TYR A 485 10.58 7.86 -18.57
C TYR A 485 10.80 9.36 -18.80
N TRP A 486 11.62 9.99 -17.96
CA TRP A 486 11.99 11.39 -18.10
C TRP A 486 12.71 11.66 -19.43
N ALA A 487 13.73 10.86 -19.76
CA ALA A 487 14.51 11.01 -20.99
C ALA A 487 13.62 10.84 -22.23
N LEU A 488 12.78 9.80 -22.28
CA LEU A 488 11.85 9.59 -23.39
C LEU A 488 10.83 10.73 -23.51
N SER A 489 10.33 11.25 -22.40
CA SER A 489 9.38 12.36 -22.40
C SER A 489 10.03 13.70 -22.76
N LYS A 490 11.36 13.82 -22.60
CA LYS A 490 12.13 14.98 -23.03
C LYS A 490 12.49 14.93 -24.51
N LEU A 491 12.93 13.77 -25.00
CA LEU A 491 13.32 13.57 -26.39
C LEU A 491 12.09 13.51 -27.32
N PHE A 492 11.00 12.94 -26.84
CA PHE A 492 9.75 12.78 -27.58
C PHE A 492 8.58 13.27 -26.71
N PRO A 493 8.41 14.59 -26.51
CA PRO A 493 7.34 15.12 -25.67
C PRO A 493 5.95 14.88 -26.27
N ASP A 494 4.94 14.70 -25.41
CA ASP A 494 3.52 14.81 -25.79
C ASP A 494 3.03 16.18 -25.38
N THR A 495 3.05 17.12 -26.33
CA THR A 495 2.72 18.53 -26.09
C THR A 495 1.30 18.71 -25.55
N ARG A 496 0.34 17.87 -25.96
CA ARG A 496 -1.05 17.90 -25.46
C ARG A 496 -1.15 17.69 -23.95
N SER A 497 -0.30 16.81 -23.39
CA SER A 497 -0.30 16.48 -21.96
C SER A 497 0.49 17.46 -21.08
N LEU A 498 1.18 18.43 -21.68
CA LEU A 498 1.97 19.46 -20.99
C LEU A 498 1.14 20.74 -20.90
N LEU A 499 0.75 21.11 -19.68
CA LEU A 499 -0.08 22.28 -19.42
C LEU A 499 0.75 23.46 -18.90
N ASP A 500 0.26 24.67 -19.11
CA ASP A 500 0.87 25.90 -18.57
C ASP A 500 0.51 26.17 -17.12
N SER A 501 -0.65 25.69 -16.67
CA SER A 501 -1.10 25.74 -15.29
C SER A 501 -1.76 24.41 -14.87
N MET A 502 -1.96 24.23 -13.57
CA MET A 502 -2.72 23.10 -13.04
C MET A 502 -4.22 23.42 -13.13
N ILE A 503 -5.04 22.45 -13.56
CA ILE A 503 -6.49 22.59 -13.74
C ILE A 503 -7.17 21.69 -12.69
N TYR A 504 -7.94 22.26 -11.76
CA TYR A 504 -8.62 21.52 -10.71
C TYR A 504 -10.05 21.15 -11.09
N GLU A 505 -10.77 22.08 -11.72
CA GLU A 505 -12.17 21.93 -12.10
C GLU A 505 -12.36 22.29 -13.58
N ASP A 506 -13.53 22.01 -14.17
CA ASP A 506 -13.77 22.32 -15.58
C ASP A 506 -13.80 23.83 -15.86
N ASP A 507 -14.27 24.65 -14.91
CA ASP A 507 -14.32 26.12 -15.03
C ASP A 507 -12.93 26.78 -15.11
N ASP A 508 -11.88 26.06 -14.66
CA ASP A 508 -10.48 26.51 -14.82
C ASP A 508 -10.01 26.37 -16.29
N VAL A 509 -10.70 25.58 -17.12
CA VAL A 509 -10.34 25.36 -18.54
C VAL A 509 -10.78 26.56 -19.40
N ASP A 510 -11.97 27.09 -19.14
CA ASP A 510 -12.54 28.22 -19.89
C ASP A 510 -11.75 29.52 -19.63
N ASN A 511 -11.29 29.74 -18.40
CA ASN A 511 -10.44 30.88 -18.03
C ASN A 511 -9.06 30.89 -18.72
N ILE A 512 -8.54 29.73 -19.15
CA ILE A 512 -7.26 29.65 -19.88
C ILE A 512 -7.47 29.99 -21.36
N GLN A 513 -8.60 29.60 -21.95
CA GLN A 513 -8.95 29.96 -23.33
C GLN A 513 -9.29 31.45 -23.47
N ASP A 514 -9.93 32.05 -22.46
CA ASP A 514 -10.22 33.49 -22.46
C ASP A 514 -8.94 34.33 -22.38
N HIS A 515 -7.91 33.90 -21.65
CA HIS A 515 -6.63 34.61 -21.60
C HIS A 515 -5.83 34.56 -22.92
N GLU A 516 -5.90 33.46 -23.67
CA GLU A 516 -5.30 33.40 -25.03
C GLU A 516 -6.10 34.22 -26.05
N SER A 517 -7.41 34.41 -25.84
CA SER A 517 -8.25 35.24 -26.72
C SER A 517 -8.04 36.76 -26.53
N ILE A 518 -7.51 37.19 -25.37
CA ILE A 518 -7.26 38.61 -25.07
C ILE A 518 -5.88 39.07 -25.60
N GLU A 519 -4.90 38.18 -25.77
CA GLU A 519 -3.57 38.52 -26.30
C GLU A 519 -3.45 38.38 -27.85
N GLY A 520 -4.54 38.04 -28.54
CA GLY A 520 -4.50 37.62 -29.94
C GLY A 520 -5.47 38.27 -30.91
N VAL A 521 -5.94 39.51 -30.73
CA VAL A 521 -6.47 40.31 -31.85
C VAL A 521 -6.11 41.79 -31.69
N GLY A 522 -4.98 42.17 -32.30
CA GLY A 522 -4.76 43.52 -32.80
C GLY A 522 -4.93 43.52 -34.32
N SER A 523 -5.59 44.57 -34.82
CA SER A 523 -5.77 45.02 -36.22
C SER A 523 -6.97 44.52 -37.05
N ASP A 524 -7.84 45.50 -37.30
CA ASP A 524 -8.62 45.83 -38.50
C ASP A 524 -9.70 44.91 -39.10
N GLY A 525 -10.91 45.47 -39.20
CA GLY A 525 -11.96 45.03 -40.12
C GLY A 525 -13.37 45.44 -39.72
N ALA A 526 -13.90 46.50 -40.34
CA ALA A 526 -15.24 47.03 -40.15
C ALA A 526 -16.39 46.12 -40.63
N LEU A 527 -17.63 46.56 -40.33
CA LEU A 527 -18.99 46.10 -40.74
C LEU A 527 -19.71 45.30 -39.64
N GLU A 528 -20.99 45.51 -39.29
CA GLU A 528 -22.01 46.53 -39.55
C GLU A 528 -23.17 46.22 -38.58
N LYS A 529 -23.96 47.22 -38.20
CA LYS A 529 -25.06 47.19 -37.21
C LYS A 529 -26.17 46.17 -37.53
N ARG A 530 -26.81 45.64 -36.48
CA ARG A 530 -28.28 45.50 -36.43
C ARG A 530 -28.82 45.63 -35.00
N ASP A 531 -29.73 46.59 -34.88
CA ASP A 531 -30.56 46.95 -33.73
C ASP A 531 -31.73 45.98 -33.50
N GLU A 532 -32.44 46.23 -32.40
CA GLU A 532 -33.81 45.80 -32.05
C GLU A 532 -33.96 44.39 -31.45
N SER A 533 -34.77 44.15 -30.42
CA SER A 533 -35.59 44.97 -29.52
C SER A 533 -36.13 44.01 -28.45
N THR A 534 -36.17 44.43 -27.20
CA THR A 534 -36.95 43.77 -26.15
C THR A 534 -38.41 44.12 -26.35
N PRO A 535 -39.34 43.23 -25.93
CA PRO A 535 -40.45 43.73 -25.14
C PRO A 535 -40.62 43.00 -23.81
N LYS A 536 -40.98 43.82 -22.83
CA LYS A 536 -41.44 43.51 -21.48
C LYS A 536 -42.74 42.68 -21.50
N GLY A 537 -42.93 41.87 -20.46
CA GLY A 537 -44.17 41.99 -19.66
C GLY A 537 -44.87 40.71 -19.22
N VAL A 538 -45.07 40.65 -17.90
CA VAL A 538 -46.29 40.24 -17.17
C VAL A 538 -46.22 38.93 -16.34
N GLU A 539 -45.94 39.16 -15.06
CA GLU A 539 -46.65 38.74 -13.83
C GLU A 539 -46.96 37.27 -13.49
N ALA A 540 -46.38 36.90 -12.33
CA ALA A 540 -47.03 36.45 -11.09
C ALA A 540 -47.69 35.06 -10.98
N GLY A 541 -47.27 34.35 -9.92
CA GLY A 541 -48.01 33.24 -9.33
C GLY A 541 -47.19 32.47 -8.29
N PHE A 542 -47.19 32.96 -7.04
CA PHE A 542 -46.81 32.16 -5.88
C PHE A 542 -47.91 31.13 -5.59
N ASN A 543 -47.54 29.85 -5.59
CA ASN A 543 -47.86 28.85 -4.58
C ASN A 543 -47.01 27.60 -4.77
#